data_AF-A0A098BNH3-F1
#
_entry.id   AF-A0A098BNH3-F1
#
_cell.length_a   1.000
_cell.length_b   1.000
_cell.length_c   1.000
_cell.angle_alpha   90.00
_cell.angle_beta   90.00
_cell.angle_gamma   90.00
#
_symmetry.space_group_name_H-M   'P 1'
#
loop_
_entity.id
_entity.type
_entity.pdbx_description
1 polymer ?
#
loop_
_entity_poly.entity_id
_entity_poly.type
_entity_poly.pdbx_seq_one_letter_code
_entity_poly.pdbx_strand_id
1 'polypeptide(L)'
;MLHDARAHTVVNRARSLAQLDTIPQTVWQRHRLADQADTAASLAGKINRTAATEPGIGPVDVRPLTAIQAVAHLRRHDGRFRKVA
;
A
#
# COMPACT_ATOMS: atom_id res chain seq x y z
N MET A 1 14.34 20.94 24.60
CA MET A 1 14.13 20.62 23.18
C MET A 1 13.83 19.13 22.89
N LEU A 2 14.48 18.14 23.54
CA LEU A 2 14.14 16.72 23.32
C LEU A 2 12.76 16.31 23.88
N HIS A 3 12.32 16.98 24.95
CA HIS A 3 11.04 16.74 25.59
C HIS A 3 9.85 17.15 24.71
N ASP A 4 9.95 18.30 24.04
CA ASP A 4 8.96 18.76 23.06
C ASP A 4 8.88 17.83 21.84
N ALA A 5 10.03 17.36 21.34
CA ALA A 5 10.06 16.43 20.22
C ALA A 5 9.28 15.14 20.53
N ARG A 6 9.46 14.57 21.73
CA ARG A 6 8.72 13.38 22.20
C ARG A 6 7.23 13.67 22.34
N ALA A 7 6.85 14.79 22.95
CA ALA A 7 5.45 15.19 23.08
C ALA A 7 4.77 15.33 21.71
N HIS A 8 5.45 15.98 20.75
CA HIS A 8 4.98 16.08 19.36
C HIS A 8 4.85 14.71 18.70
N THR A 9 5.77 13.77 18.94
CA THR A 9 5.68 12.43 18.35
C THR A 9 4.48 11.66 18.90
N VAL A 10 4.23 11.76 20.21
CA VAL A 10 3.09 11.10 20.87
C VAL A 10 1.76 11.68 20.39
N VAL A 11 1.64 13.01 20.32
CA VAL A 11 0.43 13.68 19.82
C VAL A 11 0.16 13.34 18.36
N ASN A 12 1.19 13.36 17.52
CA ASN A 12 1.04 12.97 16.11
C ASN A 12 0.62 11.50 15.97
N ARG A 13 1.22 10.60 16.77
CA ARG A 13 0.86 9.18 16.76
C ARG A 13 -0.57 8.94 17.23
N ALA A 14 -1.02 9.61 18.29
CA ALA A 14 -2.39 9.53 18.77
C ALA A 14 -3.38 10.05 17.72
N ARG A 15 -3.06 11.16 17.05
CA ARG A 15 -3.87 11.69 15.94
C ARG A 15 -3.95 10.71 14.77
N SER A 16 -2.84 10.09 14.37
CA SER A 16 -2.82 9.08 13.32
C SER A 16 -3.65 7.84 13.67
N LEU A 17 -3.59 7.38 14.93
CA LEU A 17 -4.41 6.25 15.39
C LEU A 17 -5.90 6.59 15.36
N ALA A 18 -6.30 7.75 15.88
CA ALA A 18 -7.69 8.20 15.82
C ALA A 18 -8.21 8.33 14.37
N GLN A 19 -7.36 8.80 13.44
CA GLN A 19 -7.69 8.82 12.02
C GLN A 19 -7.88 7.42 11.44
N LEU A 20 -7.03 6.46 11.79
CA LEU A 20 -7.15 5.07 11.36
C LEU A 20 -8.42 4.40 11.91
N ASP A 21 -8.80 4.69 13.16
CA ASP A 21 -10.02 4.18 13.79
C ASP A 21 -11.29 4.65 13.06
N THR A 22 -11.24 5.80 12.39
CA THR A 22 -12.39 6.31 11.58
C THR A 22 -12.54 5.65 10.22
N ILE A 23 -11.56 4.86 9.77
CA ILE A 23 -11.61 4.23 8.46
C ILE A 23 -12.38 2.91 8.58
N PRO A 24 -13.43 2.69 7.76
CA PRO A 24 -14.09 1.39 7.73
C PRO A 24 -13.08 0.26 7.49
N GLN A 25 -13.11 -0.78 8.33
CA GLN A 25 -12.11 -1.86 8.32
C GLN A 25 -11.91 -2.49 6.93
N THR A 26 -12.98 -2.62 6.14
CA THR A 26 -12.94 -3.14 4.76
C THR A 26 -12.21 -2.22 3.78
N VAL A 27 -12.28 -0.90 4.00
CA VAL A 27 -11.54 0.11 3.22
C VAL A 27 -10.07 0.07 3.62
N TRP A 28 -9.78 0.01 4.93
CA TRP A 28 -8.41 -0.10 5.44
C TRP A 28 -7.70 -1.36 4.93
N GLN A 29 -8.34 -2.53 5.01
CA GLN A 29 -7.79 -3.80 4.51
C GLN A 29 -7.45 -3.73 3.02
N ARG A 30 -8.31 -3.11 2.21
CA ARG A 30 -8.09 -2.95 0.77
C ARG A 30 -6.94 -2.00 0.46
N HIS A 31 -6.84 -0.87 1.17
CA HIS A 31 -5.70 0.05 1.00
C HIS A 31 -4.39 -0.64 1.36
N ARG A 32 -4.36 -1.34 2.50
CA ARG A 32 -3.20 -2.12 2.93
C ARG A 32 -2.83 -3.21 1.92
N LEU A 33 -3.82 -3.90 1.36
CA LEU A 33 -3.60 -4.90 0.32
C LEU A 33 -3.00 -4.29 -0.95
N ALA A 34 -3.45 -3.09 -1.34
CA ALA A 34 -2.90 -2.37 -2.49
C ALA A 34 -1.44 -1.97 -2.27
N ASP A 35 -1.11 -1.42 -1.09
CA ASP A 35 0.27 -1.02 -0.75
C ASP A 35 1.21 -2.24 -0.68
N GLN A 36 0.70 -3.37 -0.18
CA GLN A 36 1.42 -4.64 -0.21
C GLN A 36 1.60 -5.18 -1.62
N ALA A 37 0.60 -5.05 -2.50
CA ALA A 37 0.70 -5.44 -3.90
C ALA A 37 1.73 -4.61 -4.66
N ASP A 38 1.85 -3.30 -4.38
CA ASP A 38 2.89 -2.43 -4.94
C ASP A 38 4.29 -2.93 -4.57
N THR A 39 4.48 -3.23 -3.28
CA THR A 39 5.76 -3.75 -2.76
C THR A 39 6.09 -5.12 -3.37
N ALA A 40 5.10 -6.01 -3.43
CA ALA A 40 5.25 -7.33 -4.01
C ALA A 40 5.55 -7.28 -5.52
N ALA A 41 4.94 -6.34 -6.26
CA ALA A 41 5.17 -6.19 -7.70
C ALA A 41 6.60 -5.72 -7.98
N SER A 42 7.12 -4.79 -7.18
CA SER A 42 8.52 -4.35 -7.26
C SER A 42 9.49 -5.50 -6.99
N LEU A 43 9.20 -6.33 -5.98
CA LEU A 43 10.01 -7.50 -5.65
C LEU A 43 9.94 -8.57 -6.74
N ALA A 44 8.75 -8.90 -7.23
CA ALA A 44 8.56 -9.86 -8.31
C ALA A 44 9.28 -9.41 -9.59
N GLY A 45 9.27 -8.11 -9.92
CA GLY A 45 10.06 -7.56 -11.01
C GLY A 45 11.57 -7.75 -10.84
N LYS A 46 12.08 -7.63 -9.61
CA LYS A 46 13.50 -7.93 -9.31
C LYS A 46 13.79 -9.42 -9.49
N ILE A 47 12.95 -10.29 -8.94
CA ILE A 47 13.09 -11.75 -9.06
C ILE A 47 13.08 -12.15 -10.54
N ASN A 48 12.16 -11.61 -11.33
CA ASN A 48 12.06 -11.91 -12.75
C ASN A 48 13.28 -11.46 -13.56
N ARG A 49 13.91 -10.34 -13.19
CA ARG A 49 15.20 -9.95 -13.77
C ARG A 49 16.32 -10.93 -13.43
N THR A 50 16.37 -11.40 -12.19
CA THR A 50 17.36 -12.39 -11.77
C THR A 50 17.09 -13.75 -12.44
N ALA A 51 15.83 -14.17 -12.53
CA ALA A 51 15.41 -15.40 -13.22
C ALA A 51 15.79 -15.42 -14.70
N ALA A 52 15.87 -14.25 -15.35
CA ALA A 52 16.32 -14.15 -16.74
C ALA A 52 17.81 -14.50 -16.92
N THR A 53 18.62 -14.38 -15.86
CA THR A 53 20.07 -14.63 -15.88
C THR A 53 20.50 -15.88 -15.10
N GLU A 54 19.67 -16.34 -14.16
CA GLU A 54 19.94 -17.47 -13.27
C GLU A 54 18.98 -18.63 -13.54
N PRO A 55 19.44 -19.72 -14.19
CA PRO A 55 18.57 -20.83 -14.61
C PRO A 55 17.94 -21.64 -13.46
N GLY A 56 18.34 -21.39 -12.20
CA GLY A 56 17.75 -22.01 -11.01
C GLY A 56 16.56 -21.25 -10.41
N ILE A 57 16.24 -20.05 -10.92
CA ILE A 57 15.18 -19.21 -10.36
C ILE A 57 14.00 -19.19 -11.33
N GLY A 58 12.84 -19.66 -10.87
CA GLY A 58 11.59 -19.61 -11.64
C GLY A 58 11.01 -18.19 -11.70
N PRO A 59 10.39 -17.80 -12.84
CA PRO A 59 9.71 -16.52 -12.94
C PRO A 59 8.45 -16.48 -12.07
N VAL A 60 8.17 -15.30 -11.53
CA VAL A 60 6.98 -14.99 -10.72
C VAL A 60 5.91 -14.33 -11.60
N ASP A 61 4.69 -14.86 -11.54
CA ASP A 61 3.54 -14.25 -12.19
C ASP A 61 3.10 -12.96 -11.47
N VAL A 62 3.18 -11.84 -12.17
CA VAL A 62 2.81 -10.52 -11.65
C VAL A 62 1.36 -10.12 -11.93
N ARG A 63 0.62 -10.88 -12.76
CA ARG A 63 -0.77 -10.54 -13.16
C ARG A 63 -1.73 -10.34 -11.99
N PRO A 64 -1.68 -11.14 -10.91
CA PRO A 64 -2.56 -10.90 -9.75
C PRO A 64 -2.26 -9.57 -9.05
N LEU A 65 -0.99 -9.18 -8.99
CA LEU A 65 -0.54 -7.95 -8.32
C LEU A 65 -1.00 -6.72 -9.11
N THR A 66 -0.87 -6.76 -10.43
CA THR A 66 -1.33 -5.67 -11.30
C THR A 66 -2.86 -5.52 -11.29
N ALA A 67 -3.61 -6.63 -11.21
CA ALA A 67 -5.06 -6.59 -11.06
C ALA A 67 -5.49 -5.92 -9.75
N ILE A 68 -4.84 -6.25 -8.63
CA ILE A 68 -5.12 -5.62 -7.33
C ILE A 68 -4.83 -4.11 -7.39
N GLN A 69 -3.71 -3.71 -7.99
CA GLN A 69 -3.36 -2.30 -8.18
C GLN A 69 -4.40 -1.55 -9.03
N ALA A 70 -4.84 -2.14 -10.14
CA ALA A 70 -5.82 -1.53 -11.04
C ALA A 70 -7.16 -1.27 -10.33
N VAL A 71 -7.67 -2.26 -9.59
CA VAL A 71 -8.91 -2.13 -8.82
C VAL A 71 -8.77 -1.07 -7.71
N ALA A 72 -7.61 -1.03 -7.04
CA ALA A 72 -7.34 -0.03 -6.02
C ALA A 72 -7.27 1.40 -6.60
N HIS A 73 -6.63 1.57 -7.76
CA HIS A 73 -6.53 2.86 -8.43
C HIS A 73 -7.89 3.40 -8.87
N LEU A 74 -8.71 2.55 -9.50
CA LEU A 74 -10.07 2.89 -9.93
C LEU A 74 -10.92 3.36 -8.74
N ARG A 75 -10.88 2.64 -7.62
CA ARG A 75 -11.66 3.01 -6.43
C ARG A 75 -11.16 4.29 -5.75
N ARG A 76 -9.86 4.56 -5.75
CA ARG A 76 -9.30 5.85 -5.29
C ARG A 76 -9.75 7.01 -6.19
N HIS A 77 -9.98 6.75 -7.47
CA HIS A 77 -10.55 7.71 -8.40
C HIS A 77 -12.02 7.95 -8.03
N ASP A 78 -12.85 6.91 -8.00
CA ASP A 78 -14.29 6.99 -7.68
C ASP A 78 -14.58 7.71 -6.35
N GLY A 79 -13.80 7.40 -5.30
CA GLY A 79 -13.92 8.05 -3.99
C GLY A 79 -13.58 9.54 -4.00
N ARG A 80 -12.73 9.99 -4.93
CA ARG A 80 -12.42 11.42 -5.13
C ARG A 80 -13.54 12.13 -5.87
N PHE A 81 -14.11 11.52 -6.92
CA PHE A 81 -15.22 12.13 -7.68
C PHE A 81 -16.47 12.31 -6.82
N ARG A 82 -16.78 11.34 -5.95
CA ARG A 82 -17.94 11.44 -5.04
C ARG A 82 -17.81 12.50 -3.96
N LYS A 83 -16.60 13.03 -3.69
CA LYS A 83 -16.37 14.10 -2.71
C LYS A 83 -16.48 15.51 -3.32
N VAL A 84 -16.55 15.63 -4.64
CA VAL A 84 -16.53 16.91 -5.38
C VAL A 84 -17.90 17.27 -5.96
N ALA A 85 -18.85 16.34 -5.97
CA ALA A 85 -20.25 16.54 -6.36
C ALA A 85 -21.15 16.61 -5.12
#